data_AF-A0A166IJJ4-F1
#
_entry.id   AF-A0A166IJJ4-F1
#
_cell.length_a   1.000
_cell.length_b   1.000
_cell.length_c   1.000
_cell.angle_alpha   90.00
_cell.angle_beta   90.00
_cell.angle_gamma   90.00
#
_symmetry.space_group_name_H-M   'P 1'
#
loop_
_entity.id
_entity.type
_entity.pdbx_description
1 polymer ?
#
loop_
_entity_poly.entity_id
_entity_poly.type
_entity_poly.pdbx_seq_one_letter_code
_entity_poly.pdbx_strand_id
1 'polypeptide(L)' 'LVAILDVISKNPSNPHFDRYIFESTTALMKFQGASGSENTLPTSEQALFGPFTVIIQQEIE' A
#
# COMPACT_ATOMS: atom_id res chain seq x y z
N LEU A 1 2.91 7.46 -3.24
CA LEU A 1 2.57 6.04 -3.47
C LEU A 1 1.28 5.66 -2.74
N VAL A 2 1.15 5.90 -1.42
CA VAL A 2 -0.08 5.60 -0.66
C VAL A 2 -1.35 6.22 -1.27
N ALA A 3 -1.33 7.52 -1.61
CA ALA A 3 -2.48 8.17 -2.25
C ALA A 3 -2.83 7.56 -3.62
N ILE A 4 -1.85 7.02 -4.33
CA ILE A 4 -2.06 6.34 -5.62
C ILE A 4 -2.69 4.96 -5.36
N LEU A 5 -2.18 4.22 -4.38
CA LEU A 5 -2.76 2.94 -3.94
C LEU A 5 -4.23 3.10 -3.48
N ASP A 6 -4.57 4.19 -2.79
CA ASP A 6 -5.95 4.50 -2.38
C ASP A 6 -6.91 4.75 -3.56
N VAL A 7 -6.41 5.34 -4.66
CA VAL A 7 -7.22 5.55 -5.86
C VAL A 7 -7.40 4.24 -6.63
N ILE A 8 -6.31 3.48 -6.78
CA ILE A 8 -6.32 2.22 -7.54
C ILE A 8 -7.13 1.15 -6.82
N SER A 9 -7.04 1.05 -5.48
CA SER A 9 -7.81 0.05 -4.72
C SER A 9 -9.31 0.18 -4.97
N LYS A 10 -9.83 1.39 -5.19
CA LYS A 10 -11.26 1.60 -5.44
C LYS A 10 -11.72 1.10 -6.82
N ASN A 11 -10.83 1.03 -7.82
CA ASN A 11 -11.14 0.56 -9.16
C ASN A 11 -9.87 0.07 -9.90
N PRO A 12 -9.39 -1.15 -9.61
CA PRO A 12 -8.22 -1.72 -10.27
C PRO A 12 -8.55 -2.00 -11.74
N SER A 13 -7.86 -1.31 -12.65
CA SER A 13 -8.16 -1.37 -14.09
C SER A 13 -7.00 -1.84 -14.96
N ASN A 14 -5.79 -1.93 -14.39
CA ASN A 14 -4.59 -2.32 -15.12
C ASN A 14 -3.74 -3.28 -14.26
N PRO A 15 -3.79 -4.59 -14.52
CA PRO A 15 -3.15 -5.59 -13.66
C PRO A 15 -1.63 -5.46 -13.62
N HIS A 16 -0.99 -4.92 -14.66
CA HIS A 16 0.45 -4.65 -14.63
C HIS A 16 0.76 -3.49 -13.68
N PHE A 17 -0.03 -2.42 -13.73
CA PHE A 17 0.15 -1.27 -12.86
C PHE A 17 -0.18 -1.59 -11.41
N ASP A 18 -1.23 -2.37 -11.17
CA ASP A 18 -1.63 -2.85 -9.84
C ASP A 18 -0.48 -3.63 -9.21
N ARG A 19 0.13 -4.55 -9.95
CA ARG A 19 1.33 -5.27 -9.49
C ARG A 19 2.47 -4.31 -9.16
N TYR A 20 2.80 -3.38 -10.05
CA TYR A 20 3.91 -2.46 -9.82
C TYR A 20 3.70 -1.52 -8.63
N ILE A 21 2.46 -1.09 -8.35
CA ILE A 21 2.19 -0.22 -7.20
C ILE A 21 2.36 -0.99 -5.88
N PHE A 22 1.98 -2.27 -5.83
CA PHE A 22 2.21 -3.13 -4.67
C PHE A 22 3.70 -3.43 -4.47
N GLU A 23 4.42 -3.78 -5.53
CA GLU A 23 5.87 -4.03 -5.46
C GLU A 23 6.63 -2.78 -5.01
N SER A 24 6.27 -1.60 -5.56
CA SER A 24 6.88 -0.32 -5.19
C SER A 24 6.59 0.07 -3.74
N THR A 25 5.36 -0.14 -3.27
CA THR A 25 4.98 0.13 -1.87
C THR A 25 5.71 -0.81 -0.90
N THR A 26 5.85 -2.08 -1.26
CA THR A 26 6.61 -3.07 -0.49
C THR A 26 8.09 -2.71 -0.41
N ALA A 27 8.70 -2.31 -1.53
CA ALA A 27 10.09 -1.87 -1.56
C ALA A 27 10.30 -0.62 -0.67
N LEU A 28 9.38 0.34 -0.74
CA LEU A 28 9.40 1.53 0.09
C LEU A 28 9.33 1.19 1.58
N MET A 29 8.48 0.23 2.00
CA MET A 29 8.39 -0.21 3.39
C MET A 29 9.68 -0.88 3.88
N LYS A 30 10.29 -1.74 3.06
CA LYS A 30 11.58 -2.39 3.40
C LYS A 30 12.70 -1.35 3.59
N PHE A 31 12.78 -0.37 2.71
CA PHE A 31 13.75 0.71 2.81
C PHE A 31 13.54 1.56 4.08
N GLN A 32 12.28 1.88 4.36
CA GLN A 32 11.89 2.64 5.55
C GLN A 32 12.20 1.90 6.85
N GLY A 33 11.90 0.60 6.94
CA GLY A 33 12.25 -0.23 8.09
C GLY A 33 13.76 -0.34 8.32
N ALA A 34 14.56 -0.34 7.24
CA ALA A 34 16.02 -0.36 7.32
C ALA A 34 16.63 0.95 7.87
N SER A 35 15.89 2.07 7.86
CA SER A 35 16.38 3.36 8.37
C SER A 35 16.46 3.44 9.90
N GLY A 36 15.84 2.51 10.63
CA GLY A 36 15.88 2.45 12.10
C GLY A 36 15.09 3.54 12.83
N SER A 37 14.29 4.35 12.13
CA SER A 37 13.43 5.36 12.76
C SER A 37 12.22 4.72 13.45
N GLU A 38 12.05 5.00 14.75
CA GLU A 38 10.96 4.46 15.58
C GLU A 38 9.57 4.88 15.08
N ASN A 39 9.46 6.04 14.43
CA ASN A 39 8.20 6.58 13.93
C ASN A 39 7.79 6.05 12.55
N THR A 40 8.66 5.30 11.89
CA THR A 40 8.43 4.86 10.50
C THR A 40 7.34 3.79 10.41
N LEU A 41 7.32 2.85 11.35
CA LEU A 41 6.36 1.75 11.39
C LEU A 41 4.92 2.25 11.66
N PRO A 42 4.65 3.04 12.74
CA PRO A 42 3.31 3.55 13.00
C PRO A 42 2.77 4.42 11.87
N THR A 43 3.63 5.25 11.27
CA THR A 43 3.25 6.12 10.15
C THR A 43 2.89 5.32 8.90
N SER A 44 3.67 4.27 8.59
CA SER A 44 3.40 3.40 7.45
C SER A 44 2.11 2.59 7.63
N GLU A 45 1.88 2.08 8.83
CA GLU A 45 0.67 1.33 9.18
C GLU A 45 -0.57 2.21 9.04
N GLN A 46 -0.56 3.40 9.64
CA GLN A 46 -1.68 4.34 9.56
C GLN A 46 -2.00 4.74 8.11
N ALA A 47 -0.97 4.93 7.28
CA ALA A 47 -1.13 5.32 5.89
C ALA A 47 -1.69 4.19 5.01
N LEU A 48 -1.32 2.94 5.27
CA LEU A 48 -1.70 1.78 4.44
C LEU A 48 -2.96 1.05 4.92
N PHE A 49 -3.36 1.27 6.18
CA PHE A 49 -4.55 0.63 6.74
C PHE A 49 -5.81 0.88 5.91
N GLY A 50 -6.04 2.12 5.48
CA GLY A 50 -7.21 2.48 4.66
C GLY A 50 -7.25 1.75 3.31
N PRO A 51 -6.23 1.93 2.44
CA PRO A 51 -6.19 1.26 1.13
C PRO A 51 -6.29 -0.27 1.23
N PHE A 52 -5.60 -0.89 2.18
CA PHE A 52 -5.69 -2.35 2.37
C PHE A 52 -7.05 -2.79 2.92
N THR A 53 -7.69 -2.00 3.77
CA THR A 53 -9.07 -2.28 4.21
C THR A 53 -10.01 -2.28 3.01
N VAL A 54 -9.87 -1.32 2.08
CA VAL A 54 -10.67 -1.28 0.84
C VAL A 54 -10.45 -2.55 0.01
N ILE A 55 -9.18 -2.95 -0.20
CA ILE A 55 -8.83 -4.16 -0.97
C ILE A 55 -9.42 -5.42 -0.32
N ILE A 56 -9.29 -5.56 1.00
CA ILE A 56 -9.82 -6.73 1.74
C ILE A 56 -11.35 -6.74 1.74
N GLN A 57 -11.99 -5.58 1.92
CA GLN A 57 -13.46 -5.45 1.84
C GLN A 57 -14.00 -5.72 0.44
N GLN A 58 -13.15 -5.64 -0.58
CA GLN A 58 -13.49 -5.96 -1.96
C GLN A 58 -13.28 -7.45 -2.31
N GLU A 59 -12.75 -8.30 -1.43
CA GLU A 59 -12.77 -9.78 -1.56
C GLU A 59 -13.89 -10.38 -0.67
N ILE A 60 -14.74 -11.35 -1.07
CA ILE A 60 -14.67 -12.44 -2.07
C ILE A 60 -16.08 -12.69 -2.69
N GLU A 61 -16.19 -12.86 -4.02
CA GLU A 61 -17.07 -13.88 -4.65
C GLU A 61 -16.16 -15.01 -5.19
#